data_AF-A0A6M8HXA1-F1
#
_entry.id   AF-A0A6M8HXA1-F1
#
_cell.length_a   1.000
_cell.length_b   1.000
_cell.length_c   1.000
_cell.angle_alpha   90.00
_cell.angle_beta   90.00
_cell.angle_gamma   90.00
#
_symmetry.space_group_name_H-M   'P 1'
#
loop_
_entity.id
_entity.type
_entity.pdbx_description
1 polymer ?
#
loop_
_entity_poly.entity_id
_entity_poly.type
_entity_poly.pdbx_seq_one_letter_code
_entity_poly.pdbx_strand_id
1 'polypeptide(L)'
;MDGGNLLFDLPARDRQSPKTRREPPVATSRPQPIRDAILDLLTKPHTVKQVAEHIDRRTSIATGHLRAMEAKGLAVRVSWGVWVRRDRCQNAPDPANIQRNCPAQEMVLRHLTKPRTLDDLLQKTGQSRSKLQHSLLKLQERGIVTRGADTKIGLVATT
;
A
#
# COMPACT_ATOMS: atom_id res chain seq x y z
N MET A 1 -53.14 28.76 -43.93
CA MET A 1 -53.35 27.36 -43.51
C MET A 1 -52.73 26.48 -44.58
N ASP A 2 -51.42 26.58 -44.75
CA ASP A 2 -50.35 26.02 -43.88
C ASP A 2 -49.95 24.66 -44.43
N GLY A 3 -48.92 24.73 -45.26
CA GLY A 3 -48.17 23.58 -45.71
C GLY A 3 -47.36 23.02 -44.54
N GLY A 4 -47.45 21.70 -44.42
CA GLY A 4 -46.36 20.78 -44.11
C GLY A 4 -45.40 21.16 -43.00
N ASN A 5 -45.49 20.42 -41.89
CA ASN A 5 -44.28 20.05 -41.18
C ASN A 5 -44.19 18.52 -41.05
N LEU A 6 -42.99 18.06 -41.34
CA LEU A 6 -42.50 16.70 -41.58
C LEU A 6 -42.65 15.84 -40.31
N LEU A 7 -43.24 14.65 -40.42
CA LEU A 7 -42.56 13.36 -40.58
C LEU A 7 -41.62 12.97 -39.42
N PHE A 8 -41.95 11.82 -38.79
CA PHE A 8 -41.29 11.06 -37.72
C PHE A 8 -41.66 11.38 -36.26
N ASP A 9 -42.87 10.96 -35.88
CA ASP A 9 -43.20 10.55 -34.51
C ASP A 9 -42.93 9.04 -34.37
N LEU A 10 -41.90 8.66 -33.60
CA LEU A 10 -41.63 7.28 -33.21
C LEU A 10 -42.02 7.14 -31.73
N PRO A 11 -43.00 6.29 -31.36
CA PRO A 11 -43.32 6.07 -29.96
C PRO A 11 -42.17 5.36 -29.25
N ALA A 12 -41.83 5.87 -28.07
CA ALA A 12 -40.81 5.34 -27.18
C ALA A 12 -41.04 3.84 -26.95
N ARG A 13 -40.01 3.03 -27.26
CA ARG A 13 -39.95 1.61 -26.88
C ARG A 13 -39.89 1.51 -25.37
N ASP A 14 -41.05 1.28 -24.75
CA ASP A 14 -41.17 0.76 -23.41
C ASP A 14 -40.56 -0.66 -23.40
N ARG A 15 -39.25 -0.75 -23.09
CA ARG A 15 -38.57 -2.01 -22.80
C ARG A 15 -38.83 -2.37 -21.34
N GLN A 16 -40.07 -2.72 -21.00
CA GLN A 16 -40.34 -3.45 -19.77
C GLN A 16 -39.92 -4.91 -19.94
N SER A 17 -38.64 -5.19 -19.69
CA SER A 17 -38.18 -6.55 -19.43
C SER A 17 -38.72 -7.00 -18.05
N PRO A 18 -39.24 -8.23 -17.92
CA PRO A 18 -39.80 -8.70 -16.65
C PRO A 18 -38.71 -8.70 -15.56
N LYS A 19 -38.97 -7.99 -14.46
CA LYS A 19 -38.20 -8.09 -13.22
C LYS A 19 -38.40 -9.49 -12.63
N THR A 20 -37.66 -10.47 -13.12
CA THR A 20 -37.40 -11.69 -12.35
C THR A 20 -36.68 -11.25 -11.09
N ARG A 21 -37.34 -11.43 -9.94
CA ARG A 21 -36.80 -11.23 -8.60
C ARG A 21 -35.60 -12.17 -8.47
N ARG A 22 -34.41 -11.70 -8.83
CA ARG A 22 -33.16 -12.42 -8.63
C ARG A 22 -33.02 -12.64 -7.14
N GLU A 23 -33.23 -13.87 -6.70
CA GLU A 23 -32.75 -14.32 -5.41
C GLU A 23 -31.26 -13.92 -5.29
N PRO A 24 -30.83 -13.37 -4.15
CA PRO A 24 -29.42 -13.02 -3.98
C PRO A 24 -28.61 -14.29 -4.24
N PRO A 25 -27.63 -14.28 -5.15
CA PRO A 25 -26.84 -15.46 -5.39
C PRO A 25 -26.20 -15.83 -4.05
N VAL A 26 -26.55 -17.02 -3.55
CA VAL A 26 -25.82 -17.67 -2.45
C VAL A 26 -24.36 -17.58 -2.87
N ALA A 27 -23.59 -16.80 -2.11
CA ALA A 27 -22.19 -16.56 -2.36
C ALA A 27 -21.43 -17.87 -2.15
N THR A 28 -21.48 -18.74 -3.15
CA THR A 28 -20.58 -19.88 -3.25
C THR A 28 -19.20 -19.26 -3.43
N SER A 29 -18.42 -19.24 -2.35
CA SER A 29 -17.03 -18.84 -2.36
C SER A 29 -16.31 -19.66 -3.41
N ARG A 30 -16.19 -19.12 -4.63
CA ARG A 30 -15.40 -19.74 -5.68
C ARG A 30 -14.00 -19.97 -5.11
N PRO A 31 -13.41 -21.16 -5.26
CA PRO A 31 -12.06 -21.41 -4.77
C PRO A 31 -11.12 -20.33 -5.30
N GLN A 32 -10.39 -19.66 -4.40
CA GLN A 32 -9.46 -18.58 -4.74
C GLN A 32 -8.02 -19.02 -4.41
N PRO A 33 -7.48 -20.04 -5.10
CA PRO A 33 -6.21 -20.68 -4.71
C PRO A 33 -5.05 -19.69 -4.58
N ILE A 34 -5.00 -18.65 -5.42
CA ILE A 34 -3.99 -17.59 -5.33
C ILE A 34 -4.15 -16.75 -4.05
N ARG A 35 -5.38 -16.41 -3.67
CA ARG A 35 -5.63 -15.63 -2.45
C ARG A 35 -5.24 -16.45 -1.22
N ASP A 36 -5.61 -17.72 -1.18
CA ASP A 36 -5.28 -18.61 -0.06
C ASP A 36 -3.77 -18.79 0.08
N ALA A 37 -3.05 -19.00 -1.04
CA ALA A 37 -1.58 -19.04 -1.05
C ALA A 37 -0.95 -17.73 -0.54
N ILE A 38 -1.46 -16.57 -0.96
CA ILE A 38 -0.99 -15.27 -0.45
C ILE A 38 -1.26 -15.16 1.06
N LEU A 39 -2.43 -15.57 1.55
CA LEU A 39 -2.77 -15.49 2.97
C LEU A 39 -1.90 -16.40 3.84
N ASP A 40 -1.52 -17.56 3.33
CA ASP A 40 -0.61 -18.49 4.00
C ASP A 40 0.80 -17.89 4.13
N LEU A 41 1.32 -17.32 3.04
CA LEU A 41 2.60 -16.61 3.04
C LEU A 41 2.59 -15.39 3.97
N LEU A 42 1.53 -14.60 3.94
CA LEU A 42 1.41 -13.35 4.71
C LEU A 42 1.17 -13.56 6.22
N THR A 43 1.33 -14.78 6.74
CA THR A 43 1.45 -15.02 8.19
C THR A 43 2.60 -14.23 8.81
N LYS A 44 3.63 -13.89 8.03
CA LYS A 44 4.70 -12.94 8.38
C LYS A 44 4.75 -11.78 7.38
N PRO A 45 5.38 -10.64 7.72
CA PRO A 45 5.58 -9.54 6.79
C PRO A 45 6.45 -9.98 5.60
N HIS A 46 5.95 -9.82 4.38
CA HIS A 46 6.67 -10.16 3.16
C HIS A 46 6.62 -9.03 2.13
N THR A 47 7.67 -8.94 1.32
CA THR A 47 7.73 -7.99 0.21
C THR A 47 6.84 -8.43 -0.96
N VAL A 48 6.37 -7.49 -1.77
CA VAL A 48 5.65 -7.77 -3.02
C VAL A 48 6.46 -8.71 -3.93
N LYS A 49 7.79 -8.60 -3.92
CA LYS A 49 8.67 -9.49 -4.70
C LYS A 49 8.55 -10.93 -4.23
N GLN A 50 8.68 -11.18 -2.93
CA GLN A 50 8.53 -12.52 -2.35
C GLN A 50 7.12 -13.09 -2.58
N VAL A 51 6.08 -12.25 -2.47
CA VAL A 51 4.71 -12.67 -2.79
C VAL A 51 4.59 -13.08 -4.25
N ALA A 52 5.17 -12.30 -5.17
CA ALA A 52 5.16 -12.57 -6.60
C ALA A 52 5.91 -13.87 -6.95
N GLU A 53 7.08 -14.08 -6.34
CA GLU A 53 7.87 -15.32 -6.45
C GLU A 53 7.08 -16.53 -5.94
N HIS A 54 6.40 -16.39 -4.79
CA HIS A 54 5.63 -17.49 -4.19
C HIS A 54 4.41 -17.92 -5.01
N ILE A 55 3.71 -16.97 -5.65
CA ILE A 55 2.56 -17.28 -6.51
C ILE A 55 2.94 -17.56 -7.97
N ASP A 56 4.24 -17.55 -8.30
CA ASP A 56 4.78 -17.68 -9.66
C ASP A 56 4.14 -16.68 -10.65
N ARG A 57 4.05 -15.40 -10.26
CA ARG A 57 3.50 -14.33 -11.10
C ARG A 57 4.37 -13.08 -11.09
N ARG A 58 4.08 -12.16 -12.02
CA ARG A 58 4.70 -10.83 -12.05
C ARG A 58 4.30 -10.02 -10.82
N THR A 59 5.21 -9.14 -10.38
CA THR A 59 5.00 -8.22 -9.25
C THR A 59 3.78 -7.30 -9.43
N SER A 60 3.45 -6.91 -10.67
CA SER A 60 2.25 -6.13 -10.97
C SER A 60 0.96 -6.90 -10.65
N ILE A 61 0.92 -8.19 -10.97
CA ILE A 61 -0.21 -9.07 -10.68
C ILE A 61 -0.32 -9.30 -9.17
N ALA A 62 0.80 -9.60 -8.50
CA ALA A 62 0.83 -9.73 -7.04
C ALA A 62 0.34 -8.45 -6.35
N THR A 63 0.76 -7.28 -6.81
CA THR A 63 0.31 -5.98 -6.29
C THR A 63 -1.20 -5.79 -6.46
N GLY A 64 -1.75 -6.18 -7.61
CA GLY A 64 -3.19 -6.14 -7.86
C GLY A 64 -3.98 -7.00 -6.88
N HIS A 65 -3.52 -8.24 -6.64
CA HIS A 65 -4.13 -9.11 -5.63
C HIS A 65 -4.04 -8.53 -4.22
N LEU A 66 -2.87 -8.00 -3.83
CA LEU A 66 -2.66 -7.41 -2.50
C LEU A 66 -3.58 -6.21 -2.26
N ARG A 67 -3.73 -5.31 -3.23
CA ARG A 67 -4.68 -4.19 -3.14
C ARG A 67 -6.13 -4.65 -3.07
N ALA A 68 -6.51 -5.67 -3.83
CA ALA A 68 -7.85 -6.24 -3.75
C ALA A 68 -8.11 -6.90 -2.38
N MET A 69 -7.08 -7.48 -1.76
CA MET A 69 -7.15 -8.05 -0.40
C MET A 69 -7.18 -6.97 0.68
N GLU A 70 -6.47 -5.86 0.48
CA GLU A 70 -6.53 -4.67 1.33
C GLU A 70 -7.94 -4.08 1.39
N ALA A 71 -8.56 -3.89 0.22
CA ALA A 71 -9.94 -3.40 0.11
C ALA A 71 -10.96 -4.32 0.79
N LYS A 72 -10.62 -5.61 0.98
CA LYS A 72 -11.44 -6.60 1.69
C LYS A 72 -11.04 -6.78 3.16
N GLY A 73 -10.08 -6.01 3.66
CA GLY A 73 -9.60 -6.10 5.05
C GLY A 73 -8.84 -7.39 5.38
N LEU A 74 -8.29 -8.08 4.39
CA LEU A 74 -7.63 -9.39 4.58
C LEU A 74 -6.11 -9.28 4.75
N ALA A 75 -5.54 -8.30 4.09
CA ALA A 75 -4.12 -7.96 4.17
C ALA A 75 -4.00 -6.47 4.46
N VAL A 76 -2.93 -6.09 5.13
CA VAL A 76 -2.58 -4.69 5.33
C VAL A 76 -1.17 -4.47 4.87
N ARG A 77 -0.95 -3.30 4.32
CA ARG A 77 0.37 -2.82 4.00
C ARG A 77 0.99 -2.26 5.27
N VAL A 78 2.20 -2.71 5.60
CA VAL A 78 2.93 -2.26 6.80
C VAL A 78 4.06 -1.30 6.46
N SER A 79 4.63 -1.41 5.26
CA SER A 79 5.60 -0.45 4.76
C SER A 79 5.56 -0.40 3.23
N TRP A 80 6.43 0.38 2.59
CA TRP A 80 6.46 0.44 1.13
C TRP A 80 6.80 -0.92 0.53
N GLY A 81 5.80 -1.53 -0.13
CA GLY A 81 5.97 -2.84 -0.76
C GLY A 81 6.04 -4.02 0.22
N VAL A 82 5.75 -3.84 1.51
CA VAL A 82 5.68 -4.93 2.49
C VAL A 82 4.26 -5.07 3.01
N TRP A 83 3.79 -6.31 3.01
CA TRP A 83 2.41 -6.70 3.32
C TRP A 83 2.40 -7.76 4.39
N VAL A 84 1.33 -7.79 5.16
CA VAL A 84 1.06 -8.82 6.17
C VAL A 84 -0.43 -9.10 6.19
N ARG A 85 -0.83 -10.27 6.69
CA ARG A 85 -2.24 -10.60 6.90
C ARG A 85 -2.83 -9.67 7.96
N ARG A 86 -4.06 -9.17 7.75
CA ARG A 86 -4.70 -8.21 8.67
C ARG A 86 -4.80 -8.76 10.10
N ASP A 87 -5.20 -10.01 10.23
CA ASP A 87 -5.31 -10.74 11.51
C ASP A 87 -3.98 -10.79 12.30
N ARG A 88 -2.83 -10.71 11.61
CA ARG A 88 -1.50 -10.72 12.24
C ARG A 88 -0.97 -9.31 12.56
N CYS A 89 -1.73 -8.26 12.27
CA CYS A 89 -1.32 -6.87 12.45
C CYS A 89 -2.36 -6.15 13.33
N GLN A 90 -2.05 -6.03 14.63
CA GLN A 90 -2.91 -5.31 15.58
C GLN A 90 -2.96 -3.81 15.27
N ASN A 91 -1.81 -3.21 14.99
CA ASN A 91 -1.66 -1.79 14.65
C ASN A 91 -1.23 -1.66 13.18
N ALA A 92 -2.21 -1.64 12.27
CA ALA A 92 -1.92 -1.32 10.88
C ALA A 92 -1.57 0.17 10.76
N PRO A 93 -0.45 0.52 10.11
CA PRO A 93 -0.12 1.92 9.88
C PRO A 93 -1.15 2.56 8.97
N ASP A 94 -1.41 3.85 9.20
CA ASP A 94 -2.27 4.62 8.32
C ASP A 94 -1.69 4.60 6.88
N PRO A 95 -2.46 4.23 5.85
CA PRO A 95 -1.96 4.10 4.49
C PRO A 95 -1.38 5.41 3.94
N ALA A 96 -1.82 6.58 4.42
CA ALA A 96 -1.25 7.88 4.05
C ALA A 96 0.18 8.06 4.60
N ASN A 97 0.51 7.40 5.70
CA ASN A 97 1.85 7.39 6.30
C ASN A 97 2.81 6.41 5.61
N ILE A 98 2.30 5.49 4.78
CA ILE A 98 3.13 4.49 4.09
C ILE A 98 3.76 5.06 2.82
N GLN A 99 4.78 5.89 3.00
CA GLN A 99 5.51 6.52 1.90
C GLN A 99 6.72 5.70 1.45
N ARG A 100 7.06 5.82 0.16
CA ARG A 100 8.31 5.28 -0.39
C ARG A 100 9.47 6.09 0.19
N ASN A 101 10.34 5.44 0.93
CA ASN A 101 11.63 6.05 1.27
C ASN A 101 12.49 6.07 0.00
N CYS A 102 13.14 7.20 -0.25
CA CYS A 102 14.17 7.22 -1.28
C CYS A 102 15.39 6.40 -0.80
N PRO A 103 16.19 5.85 -1.71
CA PRO A 103 17.34 5.00 -1.34
C PRO A 103 18.31 5.68 -0.37
N ALA A 104 18.46 7.01 -0.48
CA ALA A 104 19.24 7.82 0.45
C ALA A 104 18.68 7.78 1.89
N GLN A 105 17.35 7.83 2.06
CA GLN A 105 16.69 7.71 3.37
C GLN A 105 16.83 6.29 3.93
N GLU A 106 16.71 5.26 3.09
CA GLU A 106 16.92 3.87 3.55
C GLU A 106 18.35 3.61 4.01
N MET A 107 19.36 4.15 3.31
CA MET A 107 20.75 4.09 3.78
C MET A 107 20.90 4.71 5.17
N VAL A 108 20.29 5.87 5.40
CA VAL A 108 20.34 6.56 6.70
C VAL A 108 19.69 5.69 7.79
N LEU A 109 18.51 5.12 7.53
CA LEU A 109 17.81 4.27 8.48
C LEU A 109 18.59 2.99 8.83
N ARG A 110 19.29 2.37 7.86
CA ARG A 110 20.15 1.21 8.12
C ARG A 110 21.27 1.50 9.13
N HIS A 111 21.82 2.71 9.10
CA HIS A 111 22.87 3.12 10.04
C HIS A 111 22.31 3.59 11.39
N LEU A 112 21.04 3.99 11.46
CA LEU A 112 20.36 4.46 12.67
C LEU A 112 19.83 3.34 13.60
N THR A 113 20.30 2.10 13.44
CA THR A 113 20.06 1.00 14.40
C THR A 113 20.56 1.30 15.81
N LYS A 114 21.50 2.24 15.94
CA LYS A 114 21.93 2.86 17.20
C LYS A 114 21.87 4.38 17.05
N PRO A 115 21.66 5.15 18.14
CA PRO A 115 21.71 6.60 18.08
C PRO A 115 23.08 7.07 17.60
N ARG A 116 23.13 7.86 16.52
CA ARG A 116 24.38 8.35 15.90
C ARG A 116 24.34 9.86 15.73
N THR A 117 25.51 10.48 15.71
CA THR A 117 25.64 11.90 15.41
C THR A 117 25.54 12.15 13.91
N LEU A 118 25.26 13.40 13.53
CA LEU A 118 25.19 13.79 12.12
C LEU A 118 26.53 13.51 11.39
N ASP A 119 27.66 13.74 12.05
CA ASP A 119 29.00 13.58 11.48
C ASP A 119 29.31 12.10 11.17
N ASP A 120 28.98 11.21 12.10
CA ASP A 120 29.12 9.77 11.89
C ASP A 120 28.23 9.27 10.75
N LEU A 121 27.01 9.79 10.61
CA LEU A 121 26.14 9.49 9.47
C LEU A 121 26.72 10.02 8.14
N LEU A 122 27.38 11.18 8.12
CA LEU A 122 28.05 11.68 6.91
C LEU A 122 29.19 10.75 6.48
N GLN A 123 30.02 10.33 7.43
CA GLN A 123 31.13 9.40 7.19
C GLN A 123 30.63 8.03 6.70
N LYS A 124 29.55 7.51 7.29
CA LYS A 124 29.01 6.19 6.93
C LYS A 124 28.23 6.17 5.63
N THR A 125 27.47 7.24 5.34
CA THR A 125 26.61 7.28 4.14
C THR A 125 27.30 7.86 2.92
N GLY A 126 28.41 8.60 3.10
CA GLY A 126 29.09 9.32 2.01
C GLY A 126 28.24 10.40 1.36
N GLN A 127 27.11 10.77 1.97
CA GLN A 127 26.19 11.77 1.42
C GLN A 127 26.66 13.19 1.76
N SER A 128 26.27 14.16 0.93
CA SER A 128 26.48 15.56 1.25
C SER A 128 25.63 15.99 2.46
N ARG A 129 26.16 16.91 3.27
CA ARG A 129 25.48 17.43 4.46
C ARG A 129 24.06 17.91 4.20
N SER A 130 23.84 18.64 3.11
CA SER A 130 22.52 19.15 2.72
C SER A 130 21.53 18.03 2.35
N LYS A 131 21.98 16.99 1.61
CA LYS A 131 21.14 15.83 1.27
C LYS A 131 20.76 15.01 2.50
N LEU A 132 21.72 14.82 3.41
CA LEU A 132 21.50 14.10 4.66
C LEU A 132 20.53 14.88 5.55
N GLN A 133 20.72 16.20 5.71
CA GLN A 133 19.81 17.04 6.49
C GLN A 133 18.40 17.05 5.93
N HIS A 134 18.24 17.18 4.61
CA HIS A 134 16.91 17.12 3.98
C HIS A 134 16.25 15.75 4.17
N SER A 135 17.03 14.66 4.10
CA SER A 135 16.54 13.31 4.35
C SER A 135 16.12 13.11 5.81
N LEU A 136 16.92 13.61 6.76
CA LEU A 136 16.63 13.56 8.19
C LEU A 136 15.41 14.40 8.54
N LEU A 137 15.27 15.60 7.98
CA LEU A 137 14.10 16.46 8.19
C LEU A 137 12.83 15.72 7.77
N LYS A 138 12.81 15.14 6.56
CA LYS A 138 11.66 14.34 6.10
C LYS A 138 11.38 13.12 6.99
N LEU A 139 12.42 12.47 7.51
CA LEU A 139 12.25 11.35 8.44
C LEU A 139 11.75 11.81 9.82
N GLN A 140 12.10 13.03 10.27
CA GLN A 140 11.60 13.65 11.50
C GLN A 140 10.14 14.08 11.36
N GLU A 141 9.78 14.73 10.25
CA GLU A 141 8.39 15.10 9.95
C GLU A 141 7.47 13.88 9.89
N ARG A 142 8.02 12.72 9.52
CA ARG A 142 7.32 11.43 9.51
C ARG A 142 7.30 10.73 10.87
N GLY A 143 7.92 11.30 11.90
CA GLY A 143 8.05 10.68 13.21
C GLY A 143 8.89 9.39 13.23
N ILE A 144 9.73 9.16 12.22
CA ILE A 144 10.56 7.94 12.12
C ILE A 144 11.88 8.11 12.88
N VAL A 145 12.46 9.31 12.83
CA VAL A 145 13.70 9.63 13.56
C VAL A 145 13.46 10.82 14.49
N THR A 146 14.10 10.80 15.64
CA THR A 146 14.12 11.94 16.57
C THR A 146 15.55 12.39 16.81
N ARG A 147 15.72 13.68 17.05
CA ARG A 147 16.97 14.25 17.56
C ARG A 147 16.86 14.31 19.07
N GLY A 148 17.66 13.50 19.74
CA GLY A 148 17.86 13.58 21.18
C GLY A 148 18.57 14.88 21.56
N ALA A 149 18.48 15.23 22.85
CA ALA A 149 19.10 16.44 23.41
C ALA A 149 20.62 16.52 23.19
N ASP A 150 21.29 15.37 23.07
CA ASP A 150 22.74 15.24 22.90
C ASP A 150 23.22 15.34 21.44
N THR A 151 22.44 15.97 20.55
CA THR A 151 22.70 16.02 19.08
C THR A 151 22.69 14.65 18.37
N LYS A 152 22.41 13.57 19.11
CA LYS A 152 22.28 12.20 18.58
C LYS A 152 20.93 12.03 17.90
N ILE A 153 20.96 11.49 16.69
CA ILE A 153 19.79 11.11 15.91
C ILE A 153 19.55 9.63 16.17
N GLY A 154 18.33 9.28 16.58
CA GLY A 154 17.91 7.90 16.80
C GLY A 154 16.57 7.63 16.12
N LEU A 155 16.23 6.36 15.94
CA LEU A 155 14.87 5.97 15.54
C LEU A 155 13.90 6.28 16.68
N VAL A 156 12.72 6.77 16.34
CA VAL A 156 11.62 6.88 17.31
C VAL A 156 11.17 5.46 17.61
N ALA A 157 11.18 5.09 18.89
CA ALA A 157 10.59 3.84 19.33
C ALA A 157 9.06 3.93 19.13
N THR A 158 8.58 3.45 17.98
CA THR A 158 7.15 3.20 17.77
C THR A 158 6.74 2.12 18.76
N THR A 159 6.15 2.54 19.88
CA THR A 159 5.48 1.68 20.86
C THR A 159 4.06 1.39 20.38
#